data_AF-A0A8S2PUW2-F1
#
_entry.id   AF-A0A8S2PUW2-F1
#
_cell.length_a   1.000
_cell.length_b   1.000
_cell.length_c   1.000
_cell.angle_alpha   90.00
_cell.angle_beta   90.00
_cell.angle_gamma   90.00
#
_symmetry.space_group_name_H-M   'P 1'
#
loop_
_entity.id
_entity.type
_entity.pdbx_description
1 polymer ?
#
loop_
_entity_poly.entity_id
_entity_poly.type
_entity_poly.pdbx_seq_one_letter_code
_entity_poly.pdbx_strand_id
1 'polypeptide(L)'
;MTRPSTVRNRRSTNKSSSTTKVSNDRSNTEPGQLSQESSLFSSYVQSPLFYILFVLILAVLIGYIHFQYVYILFENDKHFSHLSTLERELSFRTEMGLYYSYFKQLIESKTFLNGFQSIVHDNRTEAPSIINVLERFNLYPEVILSLIYRYLDSRGSLHQTCYRTERGQTMPPVLSCEGHKEPTYFYVTCVFILNGLLLSTLFVFATYLSQSIYGGLLTTAAYFYNHGEATRVMWTPPLRESFSFPFHVIQLFALTYVLQKPLTFRQLKVESSNNNLKNDASILSQQKIEKIQLILLLSITSILYLLPWQLDIIEILQLGEDASDQKTNYFLA
;
A
#
# COMPACT_ATOMS: atom_id res chain seq x y z
N MET A 1 -37.23 -56.23 24.26
CA MET A 1 -36.63 -57.58 24.10
C MET A 1 -37.14 -58.20 22.81
N THR A 2 -36.41 -59.20 22.28
CA THR A 2 -36.85 -60.28 21.34
C THR A 2 -37.43 -59.96 19.94
N ARG A 3 -36.87 -60.66 18.94
CA ARG A 3 -37.31 -60.86 17.53
C ARG A 3 -38.66 -61.59 17.41
N PRO A 4 -39.36 -61.52 16.25
CA PRO A 4 -39.16 -62.46 15.09
C PRO A 4 -38.74 -61.70 13.81
N SER A 5 -37.79 -62.12 12.94
CA SER A 5 -37.62 -63.32 12.08
C SER A 5 -38.34 -63.27 10.71
N THR A 6 -37.60 -63.48 9.61
CA THR A 6 -37.97 -63.15 8.21
C THR A 6 -38.27 -64.37 7.31
N VAL A 7 -39.18 -64.23 6.33
CA VAL A 7 -39.29 -65.09 5.12
C VAL A 7 -39.56 -64.21 3.87
N ARG A 8 -39.28 -64.73 2.66
CA ARG A 8 -39.07 -63.98 1.39
C ARG A 8 -39.72 -64.69 0.20
N ASN A 9 -40.39 -63.99 -0.75
CA ASN A 9 -40.67 -64.60 -2.07
C ASN A 9 -41.04 -63.64 -3.25
N ARG A 10 -40.68 -64.09 -4.48
CA ARG A 10 -41.19 -63.81 -5.86
C ARG A 10 -41.54 -62.37 -6.36
N ARG A 11 -40.80 -61.92 -7.39
CA ARG A 11 -41.19 -61.83 -8.83
C ARG A 11 -39.91 -61.48 -9.68
N SER A 12 -39.65 -62.10 -10.85
CA SER A 12 -40.16 -61.80 -12.23
C SER A 12 -39.55 -60.50 -12.81
N THR A 13 -38.97 -60.41 -14.04
CA THR A 13 -38.90 -61.37 -15.16
C THR A 13 -37.86 -60.99 -16.25
N ASN A 14 -37.51 -61.97 -17.10
CA ASN A 14 -37.22 -61.88 -18.57
C ASN A 14 -35.82 -61.59 -19.19
N LYS A 15 -35.51 -62.54 -20.10
CA LYS A 15 -34.78 -62.49 -21.40
C LYS A 15 -33.25 -62.43 -21.48
N SER A 16 -32.73 -63.41 -22.23
CA SER A 16 -31.35 -63.63 -22.63
C SER A 16 -31.29 -64.20 -24.06
N SER A 17 -30.47 -63.61 -24.94
CA SER A 17 -30.12 -64.11 -26.29
C SER A 17 -29.27 -63.07 -27.03
N SER A 18 -28.24 -63.36 -27.84
CA SER A 18 -27.25 -64.45 -27.94
C SER A 18 -26.42 -64.25 -29.22
N THR A 19 -25.11 -64.56 -29.21
CA THR A 19 -24.23 -64.74 -30.41
C THR A 19 -24.04 -63.50 -31.33
N THR A 20 -23.00 -63.35 -32.17
CA THR A 20 -21.93 -64.28 -32.64
C THR A 20 -20.57 -63.54 -32.78
N LYS A 21 -19.47 -64.28 -32.97
CA LYS A 21 -18.13 -63.75 -33.30
C LYS A 21 -18.08 -63.13 -34.72
N VAL A 22 -17.36 -62.02 -34.88
CA VAL A 22 -16.59 -61.67 -36.11
C VAL A 22 -15.28 -61.01 -35.67
N SER A 23 -14.18 -61.37 -36.31
CA SER A 23 -12.89 -60.68 -36.23
C SER A 23 -12.67 -59.85 -37.48
N ASN A 24 -12.04 -58.67 -37.39
CA ASN A 24 -11.15 -58.16 -38.45
C ASN A 24 -10.26 -57.00 -37.97
N ASP A 25 -9.04 -57.00 -38.53
CA ASP A 25 -8.18 -55.90 -38.98
C ASP A 25 -8.09 -54.57 -38.22
N ARG A 26 -6.86 -54.23 -37.86
CA ARG A 26 -6.41 -52.83 -37.68
C ARG A 26 -6.17 -52.20 -39.05
N SER A 27 -7.09 -51.37 -39.52
CA SER A 27 -6.75 -50.32 -40.50
C SER A 27 -6.19 -49.10 -39.77
N ASN A 28 -5.13 -48.51 -40.32
CA ASN A 28 -4.58 -47.24 -39.81
C ASN A 28 -5.42 -46.08 -40.36
N THR A 29 -5.91 -45.20 -39.48
CA THR A 29 -6.49 -43.91 -39.87
C THR A 29 -6.16 -42.90 -38.77
N GLU A 30 -5.36 -41.89 -39.09
CA GLU A 30 -5.08 -40.78 -38.17
C GLU A 30 -6.22 -39.74 -38.20
N PRO A 31 -6.61 -39.22 -37.03
CA PRO A 31 -7.14 -37.88 -36.89
C PRO A 31 -6.08 -36.99 -36.21
N GLY A 32 -5.39 -36.16 -37.01
CA GLY A 32 -4.35 -35.27 -36.50
C GLY A 32 -4.87 -33.94 -35.94
N GLN A 33 -3.92 -33.10 -35.51
CA GLN A 33 -4.03 -31.63 -35.53
C GLN A 33 -5.15 -30.97 -34.70
N LEU A 34 -5.28 -31.33 -33.40
CA LEU A 34 -6.00 -30.48 -32.43
C LEU A 34 -5.36 -30.43 -31.01
N SER A 35 -4.03 -30.56 -30.94
CA SER A 35 -3.26 -30.63 -29.68
C SER A 35 -1.96 -29.82 -29.67
N GLN A 36 -1.64 -29.12 -30.76
CA GLN A 36 -0.30 -28.52 -30.97
C GLN A 36 -0.23 -27.01 -30.74
N GLU A 37 -1.36 -26.27 -30.82
CA GLU A 37 -1.40 -24.85 -30.39
C GLU A 37 -1.39 -24.73 -28.86
N SER A 38 -2.15 -25.59 -28.16
CA SER A 38 -2.27 -25.55 -26.69
C SER A 38 -0.98 -25.89 -25.93
N SER A 39 -0.09 -26.66 -26.55
CA SER A 39 1.23 -26.99 -25.99
C SER A 39 2.26 -25.88 -26.19
N LEU A 40 2.11 -25.02 -27.21
CA LEU A 40 3.00 -23.88 -27.46
C LEU A 40 2.84 -22.79 -26.38
N PHE A 41 1.61 -22.46 -25.99
CA PHE A 41 1.33 -21.46 -24.94
C PHE A 41 1.79 -21.93 -23.54
N SER A 42 1.72 -23.24 -23.26
CA SER A 42 2.13 -23.83 -21.98
C SER A 42 3.65 -23.77 -21.71
N SER A 43 4.45 -23.46 -22.73
CA SER A 43 5.92 -23.47 -22.63
C SER A 43 6.54 -22.16 -22.13
N TYR A 44 5.75 -21.07 -22.00
CA TYR A 44 6.24 -19.74 -21.60
C TYR A 44 6.31 -19.55 -20.08
N VAL A 45 6.82 -20.54 -19.35
CA VAL A 45 7.19 -20.37 -17.93
C VAL A 45 8.53 -19.61 -17.89
N GLN A 46 8.45 -18.29 -18.11
CA GLN A 46 9.54 -17.39 -17.73
C GLN A 46 9.85 -17.60 -16.25
N SER A 47 11.14 -17.45 -15.89
CA SER A 47 11.56 -17.60 -14.49
C SER A 47 10.66 -16.75 -13.56
N PRO A 48 10.31 -17.24 -12.35
CA PRO A 48 9.36 -16.54 -11.48
C PRO A 48 9.82 -15.11 -11.15
N LEU A 49 11.13 -14.88 -11.12
CA LEU A 49 11.74 -13.55 -10.97
C LEU A 49 11.39 -12.60 -12.12
N PHE A 50 11.39 -13.06 -13.38
CA PHE A 50 10.99 -12.22 -14.52
C PHE A 50 9.51 -11.86 -14.45
N TYR A 51 8.64 -12.82 -14.13
CA TYR A 51 7.20 -12.56 -13.99
C TYR A 51 6.92 -11.54 -12.87
N ILE A 52 7.57 -11.72 -11.70
CA ILE A 52 7.48 -10.76 -10.58
C ILE A 52 8.00 -9.38 -10.99
N LEU A 53 9.15 -9.30 -11.67
CA LEU A 53 9.70 -8.04 -12.16
C LEU A 53 8.77 -7.34 -13.16
N PHE A 54 8.17 -8.08 -14.09
CA PHE A 54 7.20 -7.56 -15.05
C PHE A 54 5.94 -7.01 -14.35
N VAL A 55 5.39 -7.74 -13.37
CA VAL A 55 4.27 -7.28 -12.54
C VAL A 55 4.63 -6.03 -11.74
N LEU A 56 5.84 -5.94 -11.17
CA LEU A 56 6.30 -4.75 -10.44
C LEU A 56 6.50 -3.53 -11.35
N ILE A 57 7.06 -3.71 -12.56
CA ILE A 57 7.18 -2.63 -13.55
C ILE A 57 5.79 -2.11 -13.93
N LEU A 58 4.84 -3.01 -14.22
CA LEU A 58 3.47 -2.64 -14.56
C LEU A 58 2.75 -1.95 -13.38
N ALA A 59 2.99 -2.38 -12.14
CA ALA A 59 2.48 -1.71 -10.94
C ALA A 59 3.00 -0.27 -10.82
N VAL A 60 4.30 -0.05 -11.01
CA VAL A 60 4.92 1.30 -10.97
C VAL A 60 4.38 2.19 -12.08
N LEU A 61 4.19 1.66 -13.30
CA LEU A 61 3.58 2.42 -14.40
C LEU A 61 2.13 2.83 -14.08
N ILE A 62 1.32 1.92 -13.51
CA ILE A 62 -0.05 2.21 -13.07
C ILE A 62 -0.08 3.26 -11.95
N GLY A 63 0.84 3.18 -10.98
CA GLY A 63 0.99 4.17 -9.93
C GLY A 63 1.40 5.56 -10.45
N TYR A 64 2.31 5.61 -11.42
CA TYR A 64 2.71 6.85 -12.09
C TYR A 64 1.57 7.47 -12.89
N ILE A 65 0.78 6.66 -13.60
CA ILE A 65 -0.43 7.12 -14.30
C ILE A 65 -1.44 7.68 -13.31
N HIS A 66 -1.64 7.04 -12.14
CA HIS A 66 -2.54 7.55 -11.10
C HIS A 66 -2.04 8.86 -10.48
N PHE A 67 -0.74 8.97 -10.20
CA PHE A 67 -0.11 10.22 -9.73
C PHE A 67 -0.38 11.37 -10.70
N GLN A 68 -0.12 11.18 -12.00
CA GLN A 68 -0.38 12.19 -13.04
C GLN A 68 -1.87 12.51 -13.19
N TYR A 69 -2.74 11.50 -13.14
CA TYR A 69 -4.19 11.67 -13.21
C TYR A 69 -4.73 12.54 -12.07
N VAL A 70 -4.32 12.24 -10.82
CA VAL A 70 -4.70 13.04 -9.64
C VAL A 70 -4.12 14.45 -9.69
N TYR A 71 -2.88 14.62 -10.15
CA TYR A 71 -2.27 15.95 -10.33
C TYR A 71 -3.06 16.80 -11.33
N ILE A 72 -3.39 16.24 -12.50
CA ILE A 72 -4.18 16.91 -13.54
C ILE A 72 -5.60 17.25 -13.04
N LEU A 73 -6.23 16.36 -12.27
CA LEU A 73 -7.55 16.61 -11.68
C LEU A 73 -7.53 17.73 -10.64
N PHE A 74 -6.54 17.74 -9.76
CA PHE A 74 -6.33 18.81 -8.77
C PHE A 74 -6.07 20.16 -9.44
N GLU A 75 -5.25 20.19 -10.51
CA GLU A 75 -5.00 21.42 -11.26
C GLU A 75 -6.25 21.90 -12.01
N ASN A 76 -7.03 21.00 -12.63
CA ASN A 76 -8.28 21.35 -13.30
C ASN A 76 -9.37 21.85 -12.32
N ASP A 77 -9.40 21.38 -11.08
CA ASP A 77 -10.36 21.79 -10.05
C ASP A 77 -9.93 23.09 -9.35
N LYS A 78 -8.65 23.23 -8.98
CA LYS A 78 -8.14 24.37 -8.20
C LYS A 78 -7.51 25.49 -9.03
N HIS A 79 -7.07 25.22 -10.25
CA HIS A 79 -6.22 26.11 -11.07
C HIS A 79 -5.01 26.61 -10.26
N PHE A 80 -4.37 25.69 -9.51
CA PHE A 80 -3.40 25.97 -8.44
C PHE A 80 -2.17 26.75 -8.95
N SER A 81 -1.81 26.55 -10.22
CA SER A 81 -0.85 27.36 -11.00
C SER A 81 -1.13 28.87 -10.93
N HIS A 82 -2.38 29.24 -11.16
CA HIS A 82 -2.82 30.65 -11.27
C HIS A 82 -3.01 31.35 -9.91
N LEU A 83 -2.98 30.62 -8.79
CA LEU A 83 -3.10 31.18 -7.44
C LEU A 83 -1.74 31.63 -6.90
N SER A 84 -1.71 32.78 -6.21
CA SER A 84 -0.52 33.19 -5.45
C SER A 84 -0.26 32.29 -4.25
N THR A 85 0.94 32.33 -3.66
CA THR A 85 1.26 31.57 -2.42
C THR A 85 0.22 31.78 -1.32
N LEU A 86 -0.20 33.02 -1.04
CA LEU A 86 -1.21 33.30 -0.02
C LEU A 86 -2.57 32.67 -0.35
N GLU A 87 -3.00 32.72 -1.61
CA GLU A 87 -4.28 32.15 -2.05
C GLU A 87 -4.24 30.61 -2.06
N ARG A 88 -3.09 30.01 -2.38
CA ARG A 88 -2.85 28.56 -2.27
C ARG A 88 -2.95 28.10 -0.82
N GLU A 89 -2.36 28.83 0.12
CA GLU A 89 -2.49 28.53 1.55
C GLU A 89 -3.94 28.72 2.05
N LEU A 90 -4.64 29.77 1.61
CA LEU A 90 -6.07 29.98 1.92
C LEU A 90 -7.02 28.99 1.23
N SER A 91 -6.57 28.24 0.22
CA SER A 91 -7.31 27.13 -0.36
C SER A 91 -7.39 25.92 0.59
N PHE A 92 -6.40 25.76 1.48
CA PHE A 92 -6.36 24.71 2.48
C PHE A 92 -7.24 25.08 3.68
N ARG A 93 -8.53 24.75 3.59
CA ARG A 93 -9.52 25.00 4.64
C ARG A 93 -9.51 23.94 5.74
N THR A 94 -10.02 24.31 6.91
CA THR A 94 -10.20 23.45 8.10
C THR A 94 -8.95 22.63 8.43
N GLU A 95 -9.07 21.30 8.53
CA GLU A 95 -7.98 20.38 8.86
C GLU A 95 -6.79 20.49 7.90
N MET A 96 -7.05 20.76 6.62
CA MET A 96 -6.01 20.85 5.60
C MET A 96 -5.04 22.00 5.87
N GLY A 97 -5.60 23.16 6.27
CA GLY A 97 -4.83 24.33 6.66
C GLY A 97 -4.10 24.11 7.97
N LEU A 98 -4.72 23.38 8.92
CA LEU A 98 -4.11 23.02 10.19
C LEU A 98 -2.84 22.18 9.97
N TYR A 99 -2.93 21.03 9.30
CA TYR A 99 -1.78 20.15 9.06
C TYR A 99 -0.70 20.84 8.22
N TYR A 100 -1.07 21.56 7.15
CA TYR A 100 -0.11 22.33 6.35
C TYR A 100 0.60 23.42 7.17
N SER A 101 -0.10 24.12 8.07
CA SER A 101 0.50 25.19 8.88
C SER A 101 1.59 24.67 9.85
N TYR A 102 1.43 23.46 10.39
CA TYR A 102 2.47 22.82 11.20
C TYR A 102 3.66 22.36 10.37
N PHE A 103 3.45 21.79 9.18
CA PHE A 103 4.54 21.53 8.23
C PHE A 103 5.30 22.82 7.89
N LYS A 104 4.59 23.91 7.62
CA LYS A 104 5.17 25.23 7.35
C LYS A 104 6.01 25.74 8.51
N GLN A 105 5.49 25.70 9.74
CA GLN A 105 6.21 26.06 10.96
C GLN A 105 7.51 25.24 11.14
N LEU A 106 7.50 23.95 10.81
CA LEU A 106 8.67 23.09 10.89
C LEU A 106 9.74 23.43 9.84
N ILE A 107 9.37 23.83 8.61
CA ILE A 107 10.36 24.22 7.58
C ILE A 107 10.87 25.66 7.77
N GLU A 108 10.04 26.60 8.22
CA GLU A 108 10.42 28.01 8.45
C GLU A 108 11.22 28.23 9.75
N SER A 109 11.17 27.27 10.68
CA SER A 109 11.93 27.35 11.94
C SER A 109 13.45 27.34 11.74
N LYS A 110 14.18 28.22 12.44
CA LYS A 110 15.65 28.39 12.32
C LYS A 110 16.41 27.06 12.37
N THR A 111 16.10 26.22 13.35
CA THR A 111 16.58 24.84 13.48
C THR A 111 15.37 23.91 13.59
N PHE A 112 15.50 22.69 13.07
CA PHE A 112 14.41 21.73 13.10
C PHE A 112 13.97 21.38 14.53
N LEU A 113 14.92 21.24 15.47
CA LEU A 113 14.62 20.98 16.88
C LEU A 113 13.78 22.09 17.53
N ASN A 114 14.04 23.37 17.22
CA ASN A 114 13.23 24.47 17.74
C ASN A 114 11.81 24.43 17.16
N GLY A 115 11.66 24.06 15.87
CA GLY A 115 10.36 23.79 15.25
C GLY A 115 9.62 22.65 15.96
N PHE A 116 10.30 21.52 16.15
CA PHE A 116 9.76 20.33 16.81
C PHE A 116 9.32 20.61 18.26
N GLN A 117 10.16 21.26 19.06
CA GLN A 117 9.81 21.66 20.42
C GLN A 117 8.59 22.59 20.45
N SER A 118 8.45 23.49 19.46
CA SER A 118 7.31 24.41 19.35
C SER A 118 5.98 23.76 18.94
N ILE A 119 5.97 22.50 18.48
CA ILE A 119 4.72 21.73 18.25
C ILE A 119 4.44 20.72 19.37
N VAL A 120 5.47 20.26 20.09
CA VAL A 120 5.30 19.40 21.29
C VAL A 120 4.86 20.23 22.50
N HIS A 121 5.16 21.53 22.53
CA HIS A 121 4.75 22.47 23.58
C HIS A 121 4.01 23.68 22.98
N ASP A 122 3.00 23.47 22.13
CA ASP A 122 2.20 24.58 21.62
C ASP A 122 1.30 25.16 22.71
N ASN A 123 1.18 26.48 22.74
CA ASN A 123 0.28 27.25 23.60
C ASN A 123 -0.69 28.14 22.82
N ARG A 124 -0.71 28.05 21.49
CA ARG A 124 -1.44 28.97 20.60
C ARG A 124 -2.78 28.42 20.15
N THR A 125 -2.87 27.10 19.96
CA THR A 125 -4.07 26.44 19.42
C THR A 125 -5.15 26.25 20.48
N GLU A 126 -4.77 25.93 21.73
CA GLU A 126 -5.70 25.72 22.85
C GLU A 126 -5.28 26.51 24.10
N ALA A 127 -4.90 27.78 23.89
CA ALA A 127 -4.68 28.74 24.98
C ALA A 127 -5.90 28.77 25.93
N PRO A 128 -5.71 28.74 27.26
CA PRO A 128 -4.45 28.95 27.99
C PRO A 128 -3.63 27.66 28.26
N SER A 129 -4.05 26.49 27.76
CA SER A 129 -3.33 25.24 27.98
C SER A 129 -2.12 25.08 27.04
N ILE A 130 -1.11 24.35 27.50
CA ILE A 130 -0.01 23.87 26.65
C ILE A 130 -0.34 22.43 26.25
N ILE A 131 -0.26 22.11 24.96
CA ILE A 131 -0.64 20.80 24.42
C ILE A 131 0.45 20.20 23.53
N ASN A 132 0.57 18.88 23.57
CA ASN A 132 1.37 18.11 22.61
C ASN A 132 0.56 17.92 21.32
N VAL A 133 0.74 18.83 20.37
CA VAL A 133 0.05 18.79 19.07
C VAL A 133 0.48 17.56 18.26
N LEU A 134 1.74 17.14 18.41
CA LEU A 134 2.33 16.03 17.67
C LEU A 134 1.59 14.72 17.94
N GLU A 135 1.31 14.40 19.20
CA GLU A 135 0.47 13.27 19.61
C GLU A 135 -1.00 13.52 19.22
N ARG A 136 -1.57 14.63 19.70
CA ARG A 136 -3.02 14.92 19.62
C ARG A 136 -3.58 14.98 18.21
N PHE A 137 -2.78 15.38 17.23
CA PHE A 137 -3.16 15.46 15.82
C PHE A 137 -2.30 14.56 14.89
N ASN A 138 -1.50 13.66 15.49
CA ASN A 138 -0.61 12.67 14.82
C ASN A 138 0.14 13.31 13.63
N LEU A 139 1.01 14.29 13.95
CA LEU A 139 1.74 15.13 12.97
C LEU A 139 3.00 14.47 12.37
N TYR A 140 3.24 13.16 12.57
CA TYR A 140 4.43 12.51 12.01
C TYR A 140 4.57 12.61 10.49
N PRO A 141 3.50 12.58 9.66
CA PRO A 141 3.63 12.83 8.23
C PRO A 141 4.24 14.20 7.95
N GLU A 142 3.83 15.26 8.66
CA GLU A 142 4.35 16.62 8.52
C GLU A 142 5.79 16.74 9.04
N VAL A 143 6.12 16.06 10.15
CA VAL A 143 7.47 16.01 10.71
C VAL A 143 8.44 15.30 9.75
N ILE A 144 8.03 14.19 9.14
CA ILE A 144 8.83 13.46 8.14
C ILE A 144 8.95 14.28 6.85
N LEU A 145 7.85 14.87 6.34
CA LEU A 145 7.87 15.71 5.15
C LEU A 145 8.75 16.96 5.32
N SER A 146 8.70 17.62 6.49
CA SER A 146 9.53 18.81 6.76
C SER A 146 11.02 18.48 6.89
N LEU A 147 11.37 17.31 7.45
CA LEU A 147 12.75 16.80 7.39
C LEU A 147 13.22 16.59 5.94
N ILE A 148 12.41 15.91 5.11
CA ILE A 148 12.74 15.65 3.70
C ILE A 148 12.85 16.97 2.91
N TYR A 149 11.93 17.91 3.12
CA TYR A 149 11.96 19.24 2.49
C TYR A 149 13.24 19.99 2.85
N ARG A 150 13.54 20.15 4.15
CA ARG A 150 14.75 20.87 4.62
C ARG A 150 16.04 20.22 4.10
N TYR A 151 16.08 18.88 4.06
CA TYR A 151 17.20 18.15 3.49
C TYR A 151 17.36 18.43 1.99
N LEU A 152 16.30 18.34 1.19
CA LEU A 152 16.35 18.61 -0.25
C LEU A 152 16.63 20.07 -0.59
N ASP A 153 16.16 21.02 0.22
CA ASP A 153 16.46 22.45 0.05
C ASP A 153 17.92 22.77 0.41
N SER A 154 18.44 22.20 1.50
CA SER A 154 19.86 22.32 1.88
C SER A 154 20.81 21.71 0.83
N ARG A 155 20.32 20.72 0.07
CA ARG A 155 21.00 20.11 -1.08
C ARG A 155 20.87 20.94 -2.37
N GLY A 156 20.12 22.05 -2.37
CA GLY A 156 19.80 22.83 -3.57
C GLY A 156 19.01 22.05 -4.64
N SER A 157 18.37 20.94 -4.25
CA SER A 157 17.71 20.01 -5.18
C SER A 157 16.26 20.38 -5.49
N LEU A 158 15.68 21.33 -4.74
CA LEU A 158 14.35 21.85 -5.00
C LEU A 158 14.42 23.04 -5.97
N HIS A 159 13.73 22.93 -7.10
CA HIS A 159 13.60 24.00 -8.09
C HIS A 159 12.24 24.69 -7.99
N GLN A 160 12.18 25.96 -8.39
CA GLN A 160 10.93 26.67 -8.67
C GLN A 160 11.09 27.63 -9.84
N THR A 161 10.02 27.78 -10.62
CA THR A 161 9.87 28.76 -11.69
C THR A 161 8.76 29.74 -11.33
N CYS A 162 9.09 31.03 -11.27
CA CYS A 162 8.12 32.07 -10.92
C CYS A 162 7.73 32.89 -12.15
N TYR A 163 6.44 33.16 -12.29
CA TYR A 163 5.86 33.96 -13.36
C TYR A 163 4.80 34.92 -12.80
N ARG A 164 4.41 35.91 -13.60
CA ARG A 164 3.43 36.92 -13.22
C ARG A 164 2.11 36.67 -13.95
N THR A 165 1.12 36.20 -13.20
CA THR A 165 -0.21 35.85 -13.73
C THR A 165 -1.08 37.09 -13.82
N GLU A 166 -1.51 37.48 -15.03
CA GLU A 166 -2.54 38.49 -15.21
C GLU A 166 -3.93 37.89 -14.98
N ARG A 167 -4.80 38.61 -14.23
CA ARG A 167 -6.08 38.09 -13.74
C ARG A 167 -7.26 38.90 -14.25
N GLY A 168 -7.26 39.12 -15.56
CA GLY A 168 -8.21 40.01 -16.23
C GLY A 168 -7.93 41.50 -15.94
N GLN A 169 -8.85 42.36 -16.41
CA GLN A 169 -8.63 43.82 -16.45
C GLN A 169 -8.83 44.54 -15.11
N THR A 170 -9.42 43.88 -14.11
CA THR A 170 -9.87 44.51 -12.85
C THR A 170 -9.10 44.08 -11.61
N MET A 171 -8.20 43.09 -11.69
CA MET A 171 -7.42 42.58 -10.57
C MET A 171 -5.91 42.75 -10.84
N PRO A 172 -5.11 43.14 -9.83
CA PRO A 172 -3.67 43.31 -10.01
C PRO A 172 -3.01 41.96 -10.36
N PRO A 173 -2.03 41.94 -11.29
CA PRO A 173 -1.33 40.73 -11.70
C PRO A 173 -0.33 40.29 -10.62
N VAL A 174 -0.44 39.03 -10.20
CA VAL A 174 0.26 38.49 -9.00
C VAL A 174 1.40 37.56 -9.40
N LEU A 175 2.42 37.46 -8.54
CA LEU A 175 3.48 36.49 -8.66
C LEU A 175 2.98 35.10 -8.22
N SER A 176 3.08 34.12 -9.11
CA SER A 176 2.98 32.69 -8.77
C SER A 176 4.36 32.05 -8.93
N CYS A 177 4.66 31.06 -8.09
CA CYS A 177 5.88 30.26 -8.15
C CYS A 177 5.51 28.78 -8.13
N GLU A 178 5.82 28.07 -9.20
CA GLU A 178 5.59 26.63 -9.34
C GLU A 178 6.85 25.81 -9.05
N GLY A 179 6.67 24.54 -8.69
CA GLY A 179 7.75 23.59 -8.48
C GLY A 179 8.00 23.26 -7.01
N HIS A 180 8.81 22.23 -6.78
CA HIS A 180 8.94 21.60 -5.46
C HIS A 180 9.67 22.43 -4.39
N LYS A 181 10.23 23.61 -4.73
CA LYS A 181 10.71 24.56 -3.71
C LYS A 181 9.57 25.38 -3.08
N GLU A 182 8.44 25.55 -3.76
CA GLU A 182 7.22 26.07 -3.14
C GLU A 182 6.66 25.02 -2.15
N PRO A 183 6.49 25.35 -0.85
CA PRO A 183 6.08 24.38 0.16
C PRO A 183 4.71 23.72 -0.10
N THR A 184 3.76 24.47 -0.65
CA THR A 184 2.42 23.96 -1.01
C THR A 184 2.49 22.88 -2.08
N TYR A 185 3.24 23.13 -3.17
CA TYR A 185 3.47 22.15 -4.23
C TYR A 185 4.24 20.92 -3.74
N PHE A 186 5.27 21.11 -2.90
CA PHE A 186 6.01 19.99 -2.30
C PHE A 186 5.08 19.03 -1.54
N TYR A 187 4.31 19.57 -0.58
CA TYR A 187 3.42 18.79 0.26
C TYR A 187 2.42 17.99 -0.59
N VAL A 188 1.70 18.67 -1.48
CA VAL A 188 0.65 18.05 -2.32
C VAL A 188 1.25 16.99 -3.27
N THR A 189 2.43 17.25 -3.85
CA THR A 189 3.14 16.27 -4.69
C THR A 189 3.44 15.00 -3.90
N CYS A 190 3.94 15.10 -2.66
CA CYS A 190 4.24 13.93 -1.84
C CYS A 190 3.00 13.09 -1.52
N VAL A 191 1.86 13.73 -1.23
CA VAL A 191 0.56 13.03 -1.06
C VAL A 191 0.16 12.30 -2.35
N PHE A 192 0.29 12.94 -3.51
CA PHE A 192 -0.09 12.32 -4.78
C PHE A 192 0.82 11.13 -5.15
N ILE A 193 2.13 11.22 -4.89
CA ILE A 193 3.07 10.09 -5.07
C ILE A 193 2.65 8.90 -4.17
N LEU A 194 2.30 9.18 -2.92
CA LEU A 194 1.81 8.18 -1.96
C LEU A 194 0.47 7.56 -2.40
N ASN A 195 -0.39 8.32 -3.09
CA ASN A 195 -1.61 7.80 -3.71
C ASN A 195 -1.34 7.06 -5.05
N GLY A 196 -0.21 7.31 -5.72
CA GLY A 196 0.30 6.42 -6.78
C GLY A 196 0.71 5.05 -6.23
N LEU A 197 1.37 5.02 -5.07
CA LEU A 197 1.74 3.78 -4.37
C LEU A 197 0.52 2.97 -3.91
N LEU A 198 -0.57 3.64 -3.50
CA LEU A 198 -1.87 2.99 -3.22
C LEU A 198 -2.35 2.14 -4.40
N LEU A 199 -2.44 2.71 -5.61
CA LEU A 199 -2.94 1.97 -6.77
C LEU A 199 -1.95 0.91 -7.27
N SER A 200 -0.65 1.18 -7.16
CA SER A 200 0.41 0.16 -7.40
C SER A 200 0.21 -1.07 -6.49
N THR A 201 -0.10 -0.83 -5.20
CA THR A 201 -0.32 -1.89 -4.22
C THR A 201 -1.63 -2.64 -4.48
N LEU A 202 -2.73 -1.93 -4.79
CA LEU A 202 -4.00 -2.54 -5.18
C LEU A 202 -3.84 -3.45 -6.41
N PHE A 203 -3.09 -3.01 -7.43
CA PHE A 203 -2.79 -3.81 -8.61
C PHE A 203 -2.02 -5.09 -8.25
N VAL A 204 -0.92 -5.00 -7.50
CA VAL A 204 -0.13 -6.17 -7.06
C VAL A 204 -0.95 -7.13 -6.20
N PHE A 205 -1.76 -6.59 -5.28
CA PHE A 205 -2.62 -7.38 -4.40
C PHE A 205 -3.71 -8.13 -5.18
N ALA A 206 -4.38 -7.48 -6.13
CA ALA A 206 -5.39 -8.11 -6.97
C ALA A 206 -4.78 -9.14 -7.96
N THR A 207 -3.58 -8.89 -8.49
CA THR A 207 -2.85 -9.89 -9.28
C THR A 207 -2.40 -11.08 -8.44
N TYR A 208 -2.00 -10.88 -7.19
CA TYR A 208 -1.73 -11.97 -6.25
C TYR A 208 -3.00 -12.78 -5.92
N LEU A 209 -4.12 -12.12 -5.62
CA LEU A 209 -5.39 -12.80 -5.32
C LEU A 209 -5.93 -13.63 -6.50
N SER A 210 -5.84 -13.10 -7.72
CA SER A 210 -6.34 -13.74 -8.94
C SER A 210 -5.33 -14.67 -9.62
N GLN A 211 -4.09 -14.71 -9.15
CA GLN A 211 -2.95 -15.36 -9.81
C GLN A 211 -2.78 -14.93 -11.28
N SER A 212 -3.18 -13.69 -11.61
CA SER A 212 -3.28 -13.22 -12.99
C SER A 212 -3.16 -11.70 -13.12
N ILE A 213 -2.55 -11.24 -14.22
CA ILE A 213 -2.42 -9.80 -14.51
C ILE A 213 -3.80 -9.16 -14.77
N TYR A 214 -4.74 -9.93 -15.33
CA TYR A 214 -6.09 -9.44 -15.62
C TYR A 214 -6.89 -9.05 -14.37
N GLY A 215 -6.65 -9.68 -13.21
CA GLY A 215 -7.29 -9.27 -11.96
C GLY A 215 -6.78 -7.91 -11.47
N GLY A 216 -5.46 -7.68 -11.55
CA GLY A 216 -4.86 -6.37 -11.28
C GLY A 216 -5.40 -5.28 -12.19
N LEU A 217 -5.50 -5.55 -13.50
CA LEU A 217 -6.08 -4.62 -14.48
C LEU A 217 -7.56 -4.35 -14.21
N LEU A 218 -8.36 -5.37 -13.87
CA LEU A 218 -9.77 -5.21 -13.53
C LEU A 218 -9.97 -4.36 -12.27
N THR A 219 -9.20 -4.60 -11.21
CA THR A 219 -9.22 -3.77 -9.99
C THR A 219 -8.78 -2.34 -10.28
N THR A 220 -7.78 -2.15 -11.15
CA THR A 220 -7.34 -0.81 -11.58
C THR A 220 -8.45 -0.07 -12.34
N ALA A 221 -9.12 -0.73 -13.29
CA ALA A 221 -10.24 -0.16 -14.03
C ALA A 221 -11.44 0.17 -13.12
N ALA A 222 -11.78 -0.72 -12.18
CA ALA A 222 -12.84 -0.48 -11.20
C ALA A 222 -12.52 0.69 -10.26
N TYR A 223 -11.25 0.85 -9.86
CA TYR A 223 -10.79 1.98 -9.04
C TYR A 223 -10.90 3.32 -9.80
N PHE A 224 -10.49 3.37 -11.08
CA PHE A 224 -10.67 4.58 -11.90
C PHE A 224 -12.15 4.88 -12.19
N TYR A 225 -12.97 3.86 -12.42
CA TYR A 225 -14.41 4.04 -12.63
C TYR A 225 -15.11 4.64 -11.40
N ASN A 226 -14.69 4.23 -10.20
CA ASN A 226 -15.27 4.67 -8.92
C ASN A 226 -14.39 5.73 -8.21
N HIS A 227 -13.53 6.46 -8.93
CA HIS A 227 -12.41 7.22 -8.33
C HIS A 227 -12.85 8.21 -7.25
N GLY A 228 -13.87 9.03 -7.52
CA GLY A 228 -14.34 10.06 -6.57
C GLY A 228 -14.92 9.52 -5.26
N GLU A 229 -15.43 8.28 -5.25
CA GLU A 229 -15.88 7.57 -4.03
C GLU A 229 -14.75 6.74 -3.42
N ALA A 230 -13.76 6.33 -4.21
CA ALA A 230 -12.60 5.54 -3.77
C ALA A 230 -11.49 6.40 -3.14
N THR A 231 -11.39 7.69 -3.49
CA THR A 231 -10.52 8.67 -2.82
C THR A 231 -10.95 10.11 -3.12
N ARG A 232 -10.98 10.96 -2.08
CA ARG A 232 -11.17 12.42 -2.22
C ARG A 232 -9.86 13.21 -2.33
N VAL A 233 -8.72 12.54 -2.49
CA VAL A 233 -7.37 13.15 -2.49
C VAL A 233 -7.21 14.30 -3.49
N MET A 234 -7.91 14.28 -4.64
CA MET A 234 -7.84 15.34 -5.65
C MET A 234 -8.54 16.65 -5.24
N TRP A 235 -9.46 16.62 -4.28
CA TRP A 235 -10.08 17.83 -3.72
C TRP A 235 -9.47 18.24 -2.39
N THR A 236 -9.05 17.25 -1.60
CA THR A 236 -8.56 17.43 -0.23
C THR A 236 -7.28 16.61 0.03
N PRO A 237 -6.12 17.00 -0.54
CA PRO A 237 -4.89 16.21 -0.45
C PRO A 237 -4.35 16.00 0.98
N PRO A 238 -4.18 17.04 1.83
CA PRO A 238 -3.43 16.91 3.09
C PRO A 238 -4.27 16.31 4.24
N LEU A 239 -5.17 15.37 3.96
CA LEU A 239 -5.96 14.68 4.99
C LEU A 239 -5.29 13.39 5.46
N ARG A 240 -5.55 13.01 6.72
CA ARG A 240 -4.98 11.81 7.37
C ARG A 240 -5.28 10.51 6.63
N GLU A 241 -6.47 10.40 6.05
CA GLU A 241 -6.86 9.28 5.18
C GLU A 241 -5.95 9.15 3.94
N SER A 242 -5.60 10.27 3.30
CA SER A 242 -4.81 10.30 2.07
C SER A 242 -3.35 9.88 2.28
N PHE A 243 -2.84 10.04 3.51
CA PHE A 243 -1.59 9.42 3.94
C PHE A 243 -1.76 7.95 4.34
N SER A 244 -2.79 7.64 5.13
CA SER A 244 -2.93 6.35 5.83
C SER A 244 -3.42 5.19 4.94
N PHE A 245 -4.21 5.48 3.90
CA PHE A 245 -4.86 4.48 3.06
C PHE A 245 -3.89 3.52 2.31
N PRO A 246 -2.81 3.97 1.64
CA PRO A 246 -1.82 3.06 1.05
C PRO A 246 -1.23 2.08 2.05
N PHE A 247 -0.89 2.51 3.27
CA PHE A 247 -0.35 1.62 4.31
C PHE A 247 -1.39 0.59 4.76
N HIS A 248 -2.67 0.95 4.86
CA HIS A 248 -3.76 0.02 5.13
C HIS A 248 -3.91 -1.05 4.04
N VAL A 249 -3.72 -0.70 2.76
CA VAL A 249 -3.74 -1.69 1.66
C VAL A 249 -2.50 -2.59 1.69
N ILE A 250 -1.31 -2.06 1.98
CA ILE A 250 -0.09 -2.86 2.17
C ILE A 250 -0.27 -3.86 3.32
N GLN A 251 -0.85 -3.43 4.44
CA GLN A 251 -1.18 -4.28 5.58
C GLN A 251 -2.19 -5.38 5.21
N LEU A 252 -3.26 -5.04 4.48
CA LEU A 252 -4.27 -5.99 4.03
C LEU A 252 -3.69 -7.05 3.07
N PHE A 253 -2.80 -6.64 2.18
CA PHE A 253 -2.03 -7.55 1.32
C PHE A 253 -1.12 -8.48 2.14
N ALA A 254 -0.35 -7.94 3.09
CA ALA A 254 0.54 -8.72 3.96
C ALA A 254 -0.24 -9.74 4.81
N LEU A 255 -1.36 -9.35 5.42
CA LEU A 255 -2.25 -10.24 6.16
C LEU A 255 -2.78 -11.36 5.26
N THR A 256 -3.23 -11.02 4.05
CA THR A 256 -3.75 -12.00 3.09
C THR A 256 -2.68 -12.99 2.63
N TYR A 257 -1.45 -12.51 2.38
CA TYR A 257 -0.29 -13.34 2.03
C TYR A 257 0.07 -14.34 3.14
N VAL A 258 -0.03 -13.93 4.41
CA VAL A 258 0.20 -14.84 5.57
C VAL A 258 -0.91 -15.89 5.70
N LEU A 259 -2.18 -15.49 5.50
CA LEU A 259 -3.34 -16.38 5.56
C LEU A 259 -3.39 -17.38 4.39
N GLN A 260 -3.00 -16.98 3.18
CA GLN A 260 -3.02 -17.87 2.00
C GLN A 260 -1.95 -18.95 2.01
N LYS A 261 -0.85 -18.79 2.78
CA LYS A 261 0.08 -19.90 3.00
C LYS A 261 -0.67 -21.03 3.71
N PRO A 262 -0.82 -22.24 3.14
CA PRO A 262 -1.42 -23.35 3.87
C PRO A 262 -0.61 -23.64 5.13
N LEU A 263 -1.25 -24.11 6.20
CA LEU A 263 -0.54 -24.89 7.21
C LEU A 263 -0.18 -26.22 6.54
N THR A 264 1.08 -26.64 6.60
CA THR A 264 1.59 -27.76 5.76
C THR A 264 1.24 -29.14 6.32
N PHE A 265 -0.01 -29.27 6.77
CA PHE A 265 -0.68 -30.47 7.30
C PHE A 265 -0.54 -31.70 6.38
N ARG A 266 -0.31 -31.47 5.08
CA ARG A 266 -0.16 -32.53 4.07
C ARG A 266 1.21 -33.21 4.09
N GLN A 267 2.28 -32.52 4.47
CA GLN A 267 3.59 -33.15 4.73
C GLN A 267 3.52 -33.93 6.04
N LEU A 268 3.05 -33.28 7.11
CA LEU A 268 2.90 -33.86 8.45
C LEU A 268 2.02 -35.12 8.46
N LYS A 269 1.00 -35.23 7.60
CA LYS A 269 0.17 -36.45 7.49
C LYS A 269 0.85 -37.60 6.72
N VAL A 270 1.89 -37.32 5.94
CA VAL A 270 2.75 -38.35 5.30
C VAL A 270 3.88 -38.74 6.26
N GLU A 271 4.53 -37.77 6.89
CA GLU A 271 5.56 -37.97 7.92
C GLU A 271 5.02 -38.76 9.14
N SER A 272 3.78 -38.47 9.55
CA SER A 272 3.04 -39.20 10.59
C SER A 272 2.80 -40.69 10.27
N SER A 273 3.01 -41.14 9.03
CA SER A 273 3.00 -42.57 8.69
C SER A 273 4.35 -43.25 8.96
N ASN A 274 5.41 -42.48 9.24
CA ASN A 274 6.77 -42.89 9.55
C ASN A 274 7.18 -42.46 10.98
N ASN A 275 6.37 -42.81 11.98
CA ASN A 275 6.70 -42.87 13.41
C ASN A 275 7.15 -41.57 14.15
N ASN A 276 7.37 -40.44 13.48
CA ASN A 276 7.95 -39.22 14.10
C ASN A 276 6.91 -38.22 14.68
N LEU A 277 5.77 -38.73 15.16
CA LEU A 277 4.60 -37.96 15.63
C LEU A 277 4.90 -36.79 16.58
N LYS A 278 5.93 -36.91 17.44
CA LYS A 278 6.36 -35.85 18.37
C LYS A 278 6.97 -34.65 17.64
N ASN A 279 7.81 -34.90 16.63
CA ASN A 279 8.45 -33.85 15.86
C ASN A 279 7.40 -33.14 14.99
N ASP A 280 6.51 -33.90 14.36
CA ASP A 280 5.39 -33.38 13.57
C ASP A 280 4.49 -32.44 14.39
N ALA A 281 4.15 -32.84 15.62
CA ALA A 281 3.36 -32.01 16.52
C ALA A 281 4.10 -30.71 16.91
N SER A 282 5.42 -30.74 17.13
CA SER A 282 6.22 -29.55 17.43
C SER A 282 6.41 -28.62 16.22
N ILE A 283 6.55 -29.16 15.01
CA ILE A 283 6.67 -28.37 13.78
C ILE A 283 5.32 -27.74 13.44
N LEU A 284 4.21 -28.46 13.64
CA LEU A 284 2.86 -27.93 13.47
C LEU A 284 2.53 -26.85 14.51
N SER A 285 2.96 -27.01 15.77
CA SER A 285 2.79 -25.97 16.77
C SER A 285 3.65 -24.76 16.47
N GLN A 286 4.92 -24.93 16.08
CA GLN A 286 5.78 -23.82 15.62
C GLN A 286 5.22 -23.11 14.40
N GLN A 287 4.82 -23.79 13.31
CA GLN A 287 4.22 -23.11 12.14
C GLN A 287 2.90 -22.40 12.44
N LYS A 288 2.13 -22.88 13.42
CA LYS A 288 0.95 -22.17 13.92
C LYS A 288 1.36 -20.96 14.77
N ILE A 289 2.34 -21.12 15.65
CA ILE A 289 2.89 -20.05 16.50
C ILE A 289 3.52 -18.97 15.62
N GLU A 290 4.31 -19.28 14.60
CA GLU A 290 4.87 -18.31 13.65
C GLU A 290 3.78 -17.53 12.92
N LYS A 291 2.71 -18.19 12.43
CA LYS A 291 1.60 -17.47 11.78
C LYS A 291 0.76 -16.66 12.76
N ILE A 292 0.52 -17.16 13.97
CA ILE A 292 -0.19 -16.43 15.01
C ILE A 292 0.67 -15.25 15.50
N GLN A 293 1.98 -15.44 15.65
CA GLN A 293 2.95 -14.41 15.98
C GLN A 293 3.15 -13.42 14.84
N LEU A 294 3.03 -13.80 13.56
CA LEU A 294 3.15 -12.89 12.43
C LEU A 294 1.84 -12.16 12.15
N ILE A 295 0.68 -12.77 12.43
CA ILE A 295 -0.63 -12.07 12.44
C ILE A 295 -0.71 -11.15 13.65
N LEU A 296 -0.22 -11.57 14.82
CA LEU A 296 -0.04 -10.70 15.99
C LEU A 296 1.05 -9.65 15.75
N LEU A 297 2.14 -9.92 15.04
CA LEU A 297 3.15 -8.91 14.73
C LEU A 297 2.59 -7.94 13.69
N LEU A 298 1.80 -8.40 12.72
CA LEU A 298 1.11 -7.52 11.78
C LEU A 298 0.07 -6.65 12.49
N SER A 299 -0.79 -7.21 13.34
CA SER A 299 -1.80 -6.44 14.09
C SER A 299 -1.20 -5.61 15.22
N ILE A 300 -0.12 -6.08 15.86
CA ILE A 300 0.71 -5.27 16.74
C ILE A 300 1.34 -4.16 15.91
N THR A 301 1.91 -4.37 14.72
CA THR A 301 2.40 -3.26 13.87
C THR A 301 1.28 -2.40 13.30
N SER A 302 0.03 -2.83 13.22
CA SER A 302 -1.10 -1.91 13.03
C SER A 302 -1.23 -1.02 14.26
N ILE A 303 -1.27 -1.64 15.44
CA ILE A 303 -1.26 -0.98 16.75
C ILE A 303 0.07 -0.22 16.98
N LEU A 304 1.15 -0.44 16.22
CA LEU A 304 2.50 0.18 16.32
C LEU A 304 2.88 1.02 15.09
N TYR A 305 1.94 1.19 14.16
CA TYR A 305 1.77 2.36 13.28
C TYR A 305 0.71 3.32 13.84
N LEU A 306 -0.11 2.87 14.80
CA LEU A 306 -1.01 3.69 15.61
C LEU A 306 -0.38 4.16 16.93
N LEU A 307 0.41 3.35 17.64
CA LEU A 307 1.15 3.73 18.85
C LEU A 307 2.30 4.73 18.65
N PRO A 308 2.83 5.04 17.45
CA PRO A 308 3.63 6.24 17.27
C PRO A 308 2.82 7.49 17.62
N TRP A 309 1.47 7.48 17.48
CA TRP A 309 0.60 8.54 17.99
C TRP A 309 0.43 8.50 19.53
N GLN A 310 1.23 7.72 20.29
CA GLN A 310 1.26 7.70 21.77
C GLN A 310 2.62 7.35 22.42
N LEU A 311 3.69 7.02 21.68
CA LEU A 311 5.00 6.62 22.25
C LEU A 311 6.16 7.40 21.65
N ASP A 312 7.11 7.76 22.52
CA ASP A 312 8.06 8.86 22.31
C ASP A 312 9.12 8.66 21.21
N ILE A 313 9.23 9.65 20.32
CA ILE A 313 10.34 9.79 19.36
C ILE A 313 11.65 10.23 20.05
N ILE A 314 11.62 10.54 21.35
CA ILE A 314 12.77 11.01 22.15
C ILE A 314 13.95 10.01 22.07
N GLU A 315 13.69 8.71 22.16
CA GLU A 315 14.74 7.67 22.15
C GLU A 315 15.51 7.60 20.82
N ILE A 316 14.87 7.96 19.70
CA ILE A 316 15.51 8.02 18.37
C ILE A 316 16.37 9.30 18.22
N LEU A 317 15.99 10.41 18.87
CA LEU A 317 16.78 11.64 18.84
C LEU A 317 18.02 11.58 19.75
N GLN A 318 17.93 10.91 20.90
CA GLN A 318 19.07 10.72 21.81
C GLN A 318 20.21 9.92 21.14
N LEU A 319 19.89 8.92 20.32
CA LEU A 319 20.88 8.20 19.49
C LEU A 319 21.56 9.07 18.42
N GLY A 320 21.02 10.25 18.10
CA GLY A 320 21.66 11.26 17.25
C GLY A 320 22.58 12.21 18.02
N GLU A 321 22.35 12.39 19.33
CA GLU A 321 23.06 13.34 20.20
C GLU A 321 24.46 12.81 20.57
N ASP A 322 24.56 11.55 20.98
CA ASP A 322 25.85 10.85 21.24
C ASP A 322 26.81 10.88 20.04
N ALA A 323 26.27 10.79 18.82
CA ALA A 323 27.04 10.81 17.57
C ALA A 323 27.48 12.22 17.13
N SER A 324 26.88 13.28 17.72
CA SER A 324 27.23 14.68 17.49
C SER A 324 28.36 15.11 18.42
N ASP A 325 28.18 14.94 19.74
CA ASP A 325 29.09 15.53 20.73
C ASP A 325 30.48 14.87 20.77
N GLN A 326 30.62 13.63 20.29
CA GLN A 326 31.95 13.04 20.09
C GLN A 326 32.76 13.70 18.96
N LYS A 327 32.17 14.48 18.05
CA LYS A 327 32.91 15.15 16.96
C LYS A 327 33.33 16.57 17.30
N THR A 328 32.61 17.26 18.18
CA THR A 328 32.93 18.64 18.58
C THR A 328 34.20 18.72 19.44
N ASN A 329 34.48 17.66 20.22
CA ASN A 329 35.56 17.65 21.23
C ASN A 329 36.98 17.33 20.72
N TYR A 330 37.19 17.18 19.39
CA TYR A 330 38.51 16.92 18.80
C TYR A 330 39.09 18.10 17.98
N PHE A 331 38.49 19.29 18.07
CA PHE A 331 38.94 20.50 17.33
C PHE A 331 39.33 21.69 18.23
N LEU A 332 39.51 21.46 19.54
CA LEU A 332 40.03 22.44 20.51
C LEU A 332 41.08 21.79 21.42
N ALA A 333 42.28 21.60 20.89
CA ALA A 333 43.51 21.22 21.59
C ALA A 333 44.72 21.83 20.87
#